data_AF-D0NB73-F1
#
_entry.id   AF-D0NB73-F1
#
_cell.length_a   1.000
_cell.length_b   1.000
_cell.length_c   1.000
_cell.angle_alpha   90.00
_cell.angle_beta   90.00
_cell.angle_gamma   90.00
#
_symmetry.space_group_name_H-M   'P 1'
#
loop_
_entity.id
_entity.type
_entity.pdbx_description
1 polymer ?
#
loop_
_entity_poly.entity_id
_entity_poly.type
_entity_poly.pdbx_seq_one_letter_code
_entity_poly.pdbx_strand_id
1 'polypeptide(L)'
;MVKMYGNRLSLCSLCIIRWNSMQACFASLLRVQSALQMLTKQSHGDDEFPTALSVVLRDYFWQDLKRAERVIAPLSLASYRLQRFKQAPQHREELVACVEQRWKKCE
;
A
#
# COMPACT_ATOMS: atom_id res chain seq x y z
N MET A 1 -13.83 -5.36 13.77
CA MET A 1 -13.90 -5.34 12.28
C MET A 1 -15.26 -4.92 11.72
N VAL A 2 -16.39 -5.57 12.05
CA VAL A 2 -17.73 -5.14 11.57
C VAL A 2 -18.11 -3.74 12.05
N LYS A 3 -17.70 -3.37 13.27
CA LYS A 3 -18.04 -2.08 13.91
C LYS A 3 -17.44 -0.83 13.24
N MET A 4 -16.34 -0.94 12.48
CA MET A 4 -15.65 0.22 11.90
C MET A 4 -15.96 0.48 10.43
N TYR A 5 -16.21 -0.57 9.65
CA TYR A 5 -16.40 -0.46 8.19
C TYR A 5 -17.77 -0.96 7.72
N GLY A 6 -18.65 -1.37 8.64
CA GLY A 6 -19.94 -1.98 8.32
C GLY A 6 -19.87 -3.36 7.66
N ASN A 7 -18.66 -3.81 7.27
CA ASN A 7 -18.41 -5.02 6.51
C ASN A 7 -17.55 -6.03 7.29
N ARG A 8 -17.78 -7.32 7.07
CA ARG A 8 -16.86 -8.38 7.51
C ARG A 8 -15.63 -8.38 6.62
N LEU A 9 -14.53 -7.83 7.12
CA LEU A 9 -13.22 -7.92 6.47
C LEU A 9 -12.60 -9.29 6.77
N SER A 10 -12.31 -10.06 5.73
CA SER A 10 -11.53 -11.30 5.80
C SER A 10 -10.15 -11.06 5.18
N LEU A 11 -9.09 -11.31 5.95
CA LEU A 11 -7.71 -11.26 5.45
C LEU A 11 -7.40 -12.59 4.75
N CYS A 12 -7.54 -12.61 3.43
CA CYS A 12 -7.11 -13.75 2.60
C CYS A 12 -5.67 -13.51 2.13
N SER A 13 -4.73 -14.32 2.60
CA SER A 13 -3.35 -14.29 2.08
C SER A 13 -3.32 -15.06 0.75
N LEU A 14 -3.45 -14.33 -0.37
CA LEU A 14 -3.33 -14.91 -1.72
C LEU A 14 -1.85 -15.09 -2.14
N CYS A 15 -0.95 -14.34 -1.52
CA CYS A 15 0.51 -14.45 -1.66
C CYS A 15 1.20 -13.70 -0.49
N ILE A 16 2.36 -14.17 -0.03
CA ILE A 16 3.15 -13.46 1.00
C ILE A 16 3.95 -12.34 0.33
N ILE A 17 3.26 -11.30 -0.11
CA ILE A 17 3.92 -10.05 -0.51
C ILE A 17 4.09 -9.23 0.77
N ARG A 18 5.33 -8.98 1.17
CA ARG A 18 5.61 -8.12 2.33
C ARG A 18 5.01 -6.73 2.05
N TRP A 19 4.43 -6.11 3.07
CA TRP A 19 3.88 -4.75 2.99
C TRP A 19 4.86 -3.76 2.33
N ASN A 20 6.15 -3.90 2.61
CA ASN A 20 7.24 -3.10 2.02
C ASN A 20 7.25 -3.14 0.48
N SER A 21 6.95 -4.29 -0.13
CA SER A 21 6.92 -4.43 -1.59
C SER A 21 5.69 -3.77 -2.18
N MET A 22 4.52 -3.87 -1.52
CA MET A 22 3.31 -3.16 -1.96
C MET A 22 3.49 -1.64 -1.85
N GLN A 23 4.02 -1.15 -0.73
CA GLN A 23 4.31 0.28 -0.54
C GLN A 23 5.29 0.80 -1.58
N ALA A 24 6.39 0.08 -1.81
CA ALA A 24 7.37 0.46 -2.82
C ALA A 24 6.76 0.48 -4.23
N CYS A 25 5.87 -0.46 -4.55
CA CYS A 25 5.13 -0.49 -5.82
C CYS A 25 4.23 0.74 -5.96
N PHE A 26 3.37 1.01 -4.98
CA PHE A 26 2.44 2.14 -5.01
C PHE A 26 3.17 3.49 -5.07
N ALA A 27 4.22 3.65 -4.25
CA ALA A 27 5.07 4.84 -4.28
C ALA A 27 5.82 5.00 -5.62
N SER A 28 6.19 3.92 -6.28
CA SER A 28 6.82 3.97 -7.61
C SER A 28 5.83 4.42 -8.67
N LEU A 29 4.62 3.85 -8.68
CA LEU A 29 3.55 4.27 -9.60
C LEU A 29 3.21 5.75 -9.42
N LEU A 30 3.04 6.22 -8.18
CA LEU A 30 2.76 7.63 -7.87
C LEU A 30 3.87 8.57 -8.38
N ARG A 31 5.15 8.14 -8.30
CA ARG A 31 6.29 8.93 -8.82
C ARG A 31 6.28 9.06 -10.33
N VAL A 32 5.78 8.07 -11.05
CA VAL A 32 5.75 8.05 -12.52
C VAL A 32 4.38 8.43 -13.10
N GLN A 33 3.47 8.99 -12.29
CA GLN A 33 2.11 9.33 -12.70
C GLN A 33 2.06 10.13 -14.01
N SER A 34 2.79 11.24 -14.08
CA SER A 34 2.79 12.11 -15.27
C SER A 34 3.32 11.39 -16.51
N ALA A 35 4.37 10.58 -16.35
CA ALA A 35 4.95 9.81 -17.45
C ALA A 35 3.97 8.74 -17.97
N LEU A 36 3.29 8.02 -17.07
CA LEU A 36 2.26 7.04 -17.44
C LEU A 36 1.05 7.69 -18.13
N GLN A 37 0.63 8.86 -17.66
CA GLN A 37 -0.44 9.63 -18.31
C GLN A 37 -0.03 10.12 -19.71
N MET A 38 1.21 10.58 -19.88
CA MET A 38 1.74 10.99 -21.18
C MET A 38 1.83 9.82 -22.15
N LEU A 39 2.39 8.69 -21.71
CA LEU A 39 2.48 7.48 -22.51
C LEU A 39 1.10 7.01 -22.98
N THR A 40 0.14 6.95 -22.05
CA THR A 40 -1.23 6.51 -22.35
C THR A 40 -1.94 7.46 -23.33
N LYS A 41 -1.68 8.77 -23.27
CA LYS A 41 -2.21 9.73 -24.25
C LYS A 41 -1.56 9.59 -25.63
N GLN A 42 -0.25 9.33 -25.68
CA GLN A 42 0.48 9.15 -26.93
C GLN A 42 0.08 7.86 -27.65
N SER A 43 -0.13 6.78 -26.89
CA SER A 43 -0.53 5.47 -27.41
C SER A 43 -2.04 5.35 -27.65
N HIS A 44 -2.84 6.38 -27.37
CA HIS A 44 -4.30 6.32 -27.47
C HIS A 44 -4.83 6.23 -28.91
N GLY A 45 -3.97 6.50 -29.90
CA GLY A 45 -4.25 6.31 -31.32
C GLY A 45 -3.72 5.00 -31.89
N ASP A 46 -3.15 4.13 -31.05
CA ASP A 46 -2.60 2.83 -31.43
C ASP A 46 -3.60 1.73 -31.04
N ASP A 47 -4.11 0.97 -32.02
CA ASP A 47 -5.14 -0.06 -31.79
C ASP A 47 -4.65 -1.19 -30.86
N GLU A 48 -3.33 -1.32 -30.67
CA GLU A 48 -2.73 -2.28 -29.74
C GLU A 48 -2.74 -1.83 -28.27
N PHE A 49 -3.09 -0.57 -27.96
CA PHE A 49 -3.01 -0.10 -26.59
C PHE A 49 -4.11 -0.72 -25.70
N PRO A 50 -3.74 -1.41 -24.60
CA PRO A 50 -4.73 -2.10 -23.77
C PRO A 50 -5.74 -1.12 -23.16
N THR A 51 -7.03 -1.29 -23.47
CA THR A 51 -8.12 -0.46 -22.92
C THR A 51 -8.14 -0.47 -21.39
N ALA A 52 -7.69 -1.56 -20.77
CA ALA A 52 -7.55 -1.68 -19.32
C ALA A 52 -6.61 -0.61 -18.70
N LEU A 53 -5.62 -0.12 -19.44
CA LEU A 53 -4.70 0.92 -18.97
C LEU A 53 -5.26 2.34 -19.09
N SER A 54 -6.42 2.53 -19.72
CA SER A 54 -7.10 3.84 -19.77
C SER A 54 -7.43 4.42 -18.38
N VAL A 55 -7.51 3.56 -17.36
CA VAL A 55 -7.68 3.94 -15.95
C VAL A 55 -6.58 4.89 -15.45
N VAL A 56 -5.39 4.82 -16.04
CA VAL A 56 -4.24 5.71 -15.75
C VAL A 56 -4.56 7.19 -16.06
N LEU A 57 -5.48 7.45 -16.98
CA LEU A 57 -5.94 8.81 -17.30
C LEU A 57 -7.02 9.33 -16.34
N ARG A 58 -7.51 8.51 -15.41
CA ARG A 58 -8.59 8.87 -14.50
C ARG A 58 -8.04 9.32 -13.16
N ASP A 59 -8.51 10.48 -12.68
CA ASP A 59 -8.04 11.04 -11.40
C ASP A 59 -8.40 10.16 -10.20
N TYR A 60 -9.57 9.49 -10.23
CA TYR A 60 -10.01 8.63 -9.13
C TYR A 60 -9.01 7.50 -8.84
N PHE A 61 -8.37 6.93 -9.88
CA PHE A 61 -7.38 5.87 -9.73
C PHE A 61 -6.18 6.34 -8.91
N TRP A 62 -5.66 7.53 -9.20
CA TRP A 62 -4.52 8.10 -8.50
C TRP A 62 -4.88 8.52 -7.08
N GLN A 63 -6.09 9.03 -6.86
CA GLN A 63 -6.59 9.34 -5.52
C GLN A 63 -6.69 8.09 -4.65
N ASP A 64 -7.25 7.01 -5.19
CA ASP A 64 -7.38 5.73 -4.50
C ASP A 64 -6.00 5.09 -4.25
N LEU A 65 -5.10 5.13 -5.23
CA LEU A 65 -3.73 4.65 -5.07
C LEU A 65 -2.98 5.42 -3.97
N LYS A 66 -3.13 6.75 -3.93
CA LYS A 66 -2.55 7.59 -2.87
C LYS A 66 -3.15 7.29 -1.51
N ARG A 67 -4.45 7.01 -1.44
CA ARG A 67 -5.11 6.58 -0.20
C ARG A 67 -4.59 5.22 0.26
N ALA A 68 -4.43 4.27 -0.66
CA ALA A 68 -3.90 2.94 -0.36
C ALA A 68 -2.44 3.01 0.12
N GLU A 69 -1.59 3.81 -0.54
CA GLU A 69 -0.20 4.02 -0.13
C GLU A 69 -0.10 4.54 1.31
N ARG A 70 -0.92 5.54 1.67
CA ARG A 70 -0.97 6.07 3.04
C ARG A 70 -1.36 5.04 4.10
N VAL A 71 -2.25 4.10 3.76
CA VAL A 71 -2.66 3.02 4.67
C VAL A 71 -1.54 2.00 4.85
N ILE A 72 -0.81 1.68 3.77
CA ILE A 72 0.22 0.64 3.79
C ILE A 72 1.57 1.17 4.31
N ALA A 73 1.87 2.46 4.16
CA ALA A 73 3.12 3.07 4.60
C ALA A 73 3.47 2.79 6.08
N PRO A 74 2.58 3.03 7.07
CA PRO A 74 2.90 2.73 8.47
C PRO A 74 3.06 1.23 8.73
N LEU A 75 2.31 0.37 8.03
CA LEU A 75 2.43 -1.09 8.15
C LEU A 75 3.77 -1.59 7.61
N SER A 76 4.24 -0.99 6.51
CA SER A 76 5.54 -1.29 5.92
C SER A 76 6.69 -0.85 6.83
N LEU A 77 6.59 0.36 7.40
CA LEU A 77 7.57 0.83 8.38
C LEU A 77 7.62 -0.06 9.62
N ALA A 78 6.45 -0.44 10.16
CA ALA A 78 6.36 -1.35 11.30
C ALA A 78 6.96 -2.73 10.96
N SER A 79 6.61 -3.30 9.81
CA SER A 79 7.16 -4.56 9.31
C SER A 79 8.69 -4.50 9.16
N TYR A 80 9.21 -3.43 8.56
CA TYR A 80 10.64 -3.22 8.40
C TYR A 80 11.37 -3.13 9.75
N ARG A 81 10.81 -2.35 10.69
CA ARG A 81 11.35 -2.24 12.05
C ARG A 81 11.38 -3.61 12.73
N LEU A 82 10.25 -4.34 12.75
CA LEU A 82 10.17 -5.68 13.35
C LEU A 82 11.18 -6.66 12.74
N GLN A 83 11.42 -6.60 11.44
CA GLN A 83 12.43 -7.43 10.76
C GLN A 83 13.86 -7.07 11.19
N ARG A 84 14.18 -5.77 11.35
CA ARG A 84 15.46 -5.34 11.91
C ARG A 84 15.63 -5.71 13.38
N PHE A 85 14.59 -5.60 14.19
CA PHE A 85 14.65 -5.95 15.62
C PHE A 85 14.67 -7.46 15.88
N LYS A 86 14.22 -8.31 14.94
CA LYS A 86 14.51 -9.76 15.02
C LYS A 86 16.02 -10.06 15.04
N GLN A 87 16.87 -9.14 14.58
CA GLN A 87 18.33 -9.24 14.66
C GLN A 87 18.90 -8.66 15.97
N ALA A 88 18.07 -8.07 16.84
CA ALA A 88 18.42 -7.49 18.13
C ALA A 88 17.38 -7.90 19.21
N PRO A 89 17.49 -9.10 19.79
CA PRO A 89 16.45 -9.73 20.61
C PRO A 89 16.10 -8.97 21.90
N GLN A 90 16.97 -8.08 22.38
CA GLN A 90 16.86 -7.42 23.69
C GLN A 90 15.67 -6.44 23.80
N HIS A 91 15.12 -5.93 22.69
CA HIS A 91 14.04 -4.91 22.71
C HIS A 91 12.73 -5.36 22.06
N ARG A 92 12.59 -6.65 21.75
CA ARG A 92 11.44 -7.17 21.01
C ARG A 92 10.11 -6.99 21.77
N GLU A 93 10.10 -7.26 23.06
CA GLU A 93 8.88 -7.24 23.88
C GLU A 93 8.37 -5.80 24.14
N GLU A 94 9.28 -4.87 24.42
CA GLU A 94 8.96 -3.45 24.60
C GLU A 94 8.32 -2.83 23.35
N LEU A 95 8.78 -3.26 22.16
CA LEU A 95 8.31 -2.74 20.88
C LEU A 95 6.93 -3.30 20.50
N VAL A 96 6.69 -4.59 20.77
CA VAL A 96 5.36 -5.19 20.63
C VAL A 96 4.39 -4.49 21.58
N ALA A 97 4.77 -4.28 22.84
CA ALA A 97 3.94 -3.54 23.80
C ALA A 97 3.63 -2.11 23.33
N CYS A 98 4.62 -1.39 22.76
CA CYS A 98 4.43 -0.04 22.23
C CYS A 98 3.47 0.00 21.02
N VAL A 99 3.60 -0.95 20.09
CA VAL A 99 2.71 -1.06 18.92
C VAL A 99 1.28 -1.38 19.37
N GLU A 100 1.10 -2.36 20.26
CA GLU A 100 -0.21 -2.73 20.82
C GLU A 100 -0.85 -1.56 21.58
N GLN A 101 -0.08 -0.82 22.35
CA GLN A 101 -0.59 0.33 23.11
C GLN A 101 -0.99 1.49 22.20
N ARG A 102 -0.25 1.73 21.10
CA ARG A 102 -0.64 2.69 20.06
C ARG A 102 -1.88 2.21 19.30
N TRP A 103 -1.98 0.92 19.01
CA TRP A 103 -3.12 0.33 18.32
C TRP A 103 -4.40 0.48 19.15
N LYS A 104 -4.34 0.26 20.47
CA LYS A 104 -5.46 0.52 21.40
C LYS A 104 -5.94 1.98 21.43
N LYS A 105 -5.09 2.94 21.06
CA LYS A 105 -5.48 4.36 20.95
C LYS A 105 -6.14 4.69 19.61
N CYS A 106 -6.15 3.74 18.68
CA CYS A 106 -6.82 3.84 17.38
C CYS A 106 -8.15 3.07 17.34
N GLU A 107 -8.51 2.33 18.40
CA GLU A 107 -9.88 1.83 18.68
C GLU A 107 -10.75 2.90 19.32
#